data_AF-A0AAD7L9D7-F1
#
_entry.id   AF-A0AAD7L9D7-F1
#
_cell.length_a   1.000
_cell.length_b   1.000
_cell.length_c   1.000
_cell.angle_alpha   90.00
_cell.angle_beta   90.00
_cell.angle_gamma   90.00
#
_symmetry.space_group_name_H-M   'P 1'
#
loop_
_entity.id
_entity.type
_entity.pdbx_description
1 polymer ?
#
loop_
_entity_poly.entity_id
_entity_poly.type
_entity_poly.pdbx_seq_one_letter_code
_entity_poly.pdbx_strand_id
1 'polypeptide(L)'
;MFGNEAAVLLDYVECFPDGYRKGAKIVKACADTGIEGFPTWVINDQVLSGEQKLSELAQISGFNEPVQPNLVKGLALCRQIGL
;
A
#
# COMPACT_ATOMS: atom_id res chain seq x y z
N MET A 1 7.07 -8.98 4.08
CA MET A 1 6.18 -8.23 5.00
C MET A 1 7.00 -7.30 5.88
N PHE A 2 6.45 -6.13 6.23
CA PHE A 2 7.04 -5.21 7.21
C PHE A 2 6.75 -5.71 8.64
N GLY A 3 7.70 -5.49 9.57
CA GLY A 3 7.47 -5.72 11.00
C GLY A 3 6.41 -4.77 11.57
N ASN A 4 5.92 -5.02 12.78
CA ASN A 4 4.84 -4.23 13.38
C ASN A 4 5.21 -2.73 13.46
N GLU A 5 6.42 -2.45 13.93
CA GLU A 5 6.97 -1.11 14.10
C GLU A 5 7.07 -0.37 12.76
N ALA A 6 7.47 -1.07 11.70
CA ALA A 6 7.60 -0.49 10.36
C ALA A 6 6.23 -0.35 9.66
N ALA A 7 5.29 -1.25 9.94
CA ALA A 7 3.95 -1.21 9.33
C ALA A 7 3.16 0.04 9.75
N VAL A 8 3.39 0.57 10.96
CA VAL A 8 2.78 1.83 11.44
C VAL A 8 3.25 3.05 10.64
N LEU A 9 4.43 2.96 10.02
CA LEU A 9 4.99 4.05 9.19
C LEU A 9 4.50 4.02 7.74
N LEU A 10 3.78 2.97 7.33
CA LEU A 10 3.20 2.88 6.00
C LEU A 10 1.92 3.71 5.94
N ASP A 11 1.70 4.39 4.81
CA ASP A 11 0.43 5.04 4.52
C ASP A 11 -0.61 3.97 4.14
N TYR A 12 -1.07 3.21 5.13
CA TYR A 12 -2.00 2.11 4.90
C TYR A 12 -3.42 2.61 4.59
N VAL A 13 -4.03 2.07 3.53
CA VAL A 13 -5.44 2.33 3.18
C VAL A 13 -6.22 1.02 3.24
N GLU A 14 -7.13 0.94 4.21
CA GLU A 14 -8.08 -0.17 4.29
C GLU A 14 -9.17 -0.02 3.22
N CYS A 15 -9.22 -0.96 2.29
CA CYS A 15 -10.15 -0.87 1.17
C CYS A 15 -11.55 -1.40 1.48
N PHE A 16 -11.69 -2.24 2.53
CA PHE A 16 -12.96 -2.76 3.03
C PHE A 16 -13.06 -2.55 4.56
N PRO A 17 -13.32 -1.32 5.04
CA PRO A 17 -13.39 -1.05 6.48
C PRO A 17 -14.51 -1.81 7.19
N ASP A 18 -15.58 -2.15 6.46
CA ASP A 18 -16.71 -2.96 6.96
C ASP A 18 -16.50 -4.47 6.76
N GLY A 19 -15.30 -4.89 6.36
CA GLY A 19 -14.96 -6.26 6.04
C GLY A 19 -15.32 -6.67 4.61
N TYR A 20 -14.56 -7.63 4.09
CA TYR A 20 -14.80 -8.19 2.76
C TYR A 20 -15.94 -9.21 2.76
N ARG A 21 -16.84 -9.05 1.80
CA ARG A 21 -17.91 -10.01 1.49
C ARG A 21 -18.29 -9.91 0.02
N LYS A 22 -18.94 -10.94 -0.52
CA LYS A 22 -19.43 -10.91 -1.90
C LYS A 22 -20.32 -9.68 -2.12
N GLY A 23 -19.95 -8.85 -3.11
CA GLY A 23 -20.66 -7.60 -3.41
C GLY A 23 -20.33 -6.42 -2.49
N ALA A 24 -19.35 -6.55 -1.58
CA ALA A 24 -18.83 -5.41 -0.85
C ALA A 24 -18.30 -4.35 -1.81
N LYS A 25 -18.62 -3.08 -1.53
CA LYS A 25 -18.08 -1.96 -2.28
C LYS A 25 -16.76 -1.55 -1.67
N ILE A 26 -15.76 -1.39 -2.51
CA ILE A 26 -14.48 -0.83 -2.11
C ILE A 26 -14.67 0.67 -1.80
N VAL A 27 -13.91 1.20 -0.85
CA VAL A 27 -13.95 2.65 -0.54
C VAL A 27 -13.42 3.48 -1.71
N LYS A 28 -13.88 4.72 -1.82
CA LYS A 28 -13.54 5.64 -2.90
C LYS A 28 -12.02 5.82 -3.07
N ALA A 29 -11.28 5.94 -1.97
CA ALA A 29 -9.82 6.09 -1.99
C ALA A 29 -9.10 4.95 -2.74
N CYS A 30 -9.69 3.75 -2.72
CA CYS A 30 -9.17 2.59 -3.44
C CYS A 30 -9.82 2.43 -4.84
N ALA A 31 -11.08 2.84 -5.02
CA ALA A 31 -11.73 2.80 -6.32
C ALA A 31 -11.07 3.74 -7.33
N ASP A 32 -10.70 4.95 -6.88
CA ASP A 32 -10.17 6.02 -7.73
C ASP A 32 -8.77 5.70 -8.30
N THR A 33 -8.05 4.74 -7.71
CA THR A 33 -6.69 4.34 -8.16
C THR A 33 -6.70 3.19 -9.18
N GLY A 34 -7.88 2.68 -9.56
CA GLY A 34 -7.99 1.65 -10.59
C GLY A 34 -7.47 0.28 -10.18
N ILE A 35 -7.58 -0.07 -8.89
CA ILE A 35 -7.05 -1.31 -8.34
C ILE A 35 -7.80 -2.53 -8.90
N GLU A 36 -7.06 -3.49 -9.44
CA GLU A 36 -7.61 -4.75 -9.95
C GLU A 36 -7.52 -5.91 -8.95
N GLY A 37 -6.64 -5.80 -7.94
CA GLY A 37 -6.41 -6.84 -6.95
C GLY A 37 -5.59 -6.38 -5.75
N PHE A 38 -5.48 -7.26 -4.76
CA PHE A 38 -4.74 -7.00 -3.52
C PHE A 38 -3.54 -7.93 -3.37
N PRO A 39 -2.46 -7.47 -2.69
CA PRO A 39 -2.22 -6.08 -2.30
C PRO A 39 -1.95 -5.18 -3.52
N THR A 40 -2.12 -3.87 -3.38
CA THR A 40 -1.68 -2.90 -4.40
C THR A 40 -0.92 -1.76 -3.74
N TRP A 41 0.16 -1.32 -4.39
CA TRP A 41 0.99 -0.21 -3.97
C TRP A 41 0.78 0.97 -4.88
N VAL A 42 0.57 2.14 -4.30
CA VAL A 42 0.62 3.41 -5.03
C VAL A 42 1.86 4.16 -4.55
N ILE A 43 2.82 4.36 -5.45
CA ILE A 43 4.11 5.01 -5.18
C ILE A 43 4.43 5.95 -6.32
N ASN A 44 4.65 7.24 -6.05
CA ASN A 44 4.97 8.24 -7.08
C ASN A 44 4.00 8.18 -8.29
N ASP A 45 2.69 8.09 -8.01
CA ASP A 45 1.59 7.93 -8.97
C ASP A 45 1.62 6.63 -9.82
N GLN A 46 2.51 5.69 -9.50
CA GLN A 46 2.56 4.36 -10.11
C GLN A 46 1.73 3.38 -9.29
N VAL A 47 0.91 2.58 -9.98
CA VAL A 47 0.11 1.51 -9.38
C VAL A 47 0.80 0.17 -9.64
N LEU A 48 1.27 -0.49 -8.57
CA LEU A 48 1.91 -1.79 -8.63
C LEU A 48 1.00 -2.83 -7.99
N SER A 49 0.60 -3.82 -8.78
CA SER A 49 -0.27 -4.91 -8.30
C SER A 49 0.55 -6.04 -7.68
N GLY A 50 0.01 -6.65 -6.63
CA GLY A 50 0.56 -7.83 -5.99
C GLY A 50 1.68 -7.56 -4.99
N GLU A 51 2.25 -8.65 -4.49
CA GLU A 51 3.40 -8.61 -3.59
C GLU A 51 4.65 -8.12 -4.35
N GLN A 52 5.41 -7.24 -3.72
CA GLN A 52 6.62 -6.62 -4.27
C GLN A 52 7.81 -6.91 -3.37
N LYS A 53 9.02 -7.02 -3.93
CA LYS A 53 10.23 -7.14 -3.10
C LYS A 53 10.56 -5.80 -2.46
N LEU A 54 11.10 -5.83 -1.23
CA LEU A 54 11.53 -4.61 -0.54
C LEU A 54 12.54 -3.79 -1.36
N SER A 55 13.44 -4.45 -2.09
CA SER A 55 14.41 -3.78 -2.97
C SER A 55 13.75 -3.05 -4.15
N GLU A 56 12.68 -3.60 -4.70
CA GLU A 56 11.93 -2.98 -5.81
C GLU A 56 11.16 -1.77 -5.29
N LEU A 57 10.48 -1.92 -4.14
CA LEU A 57 9.80 -0.81 -3.46
C LEU A 57 10.79 0.32 -3.10
N ALA A 58 11.98 -0.01 -2.61
CA ALA A 58 13.03 0.97 -2.30
C ALA A 58 13.47 1.75 -3.55
N GLN A 59 13.73 1.05 -4.67
CA GLN A 59 14.12 1.69 -5.92
C GLN A 59 13.04 2.63 -6.46
N ILE A 60 11.79 2.17 -6.50
CA ILE A 60 10.67 2.94 -7.08
C ILE A 60 10.27 4.13 -6.19
N SER A 61 10.42 3.99 -4.87
CA SER A 61 10.20 5.09 -3.92
C SER A 61 11.35 6.12 -3.90
N GLY A 62 12.47 5.84 -4.59
CA GLY A 62 13.66 6.69 -4.55
C GLY A 62 14.41 6.63 -3.21
N PHE A 63 14.18 5.57 -2.43
CA PHE A 63 14.89 5.32 -1.18
C PHE A 63 16.36 4.99 -1.47
N ASN A 64 17.21 6.00 -1.30
CA ASN A 64 18.67 5.89 -1.33
C ASN A 64 19.18 6.10 0.11
N GLU A 65 19.77 5.10 0.74
CA GLU A 65 20.35 5.23 2.09
C GLU A 65 21.44 6.33 2.15
N PRO A 66 21.61 7.07 3.28
CA PRO A 66 21.44 6.63 4.67
C PRO A 66 20.27 7.29 5.44
N VAL A 67 19.76 6.53 6.42
CA VAL A 67 18.64 6.82 7.34
C VAL A 67 18.33 8.30 7.52
N GLN A 68 17.19 8.73 6.96
CA GLN A 68 16.56 10.00 7.32
C GLN A 68 15.19 9.73 7.95
N PRO A 69 14.88 10.35 9.10
CA PRO A 69 13.68 10.07 9.89
C PRO A 69 12.38 10.57 9.25
N ASN A 70 12.44 11.24 8.10
CA ASN A 70 11.29 11.90 7.50
C ASN A 70 11.10 11.50 6.03
N LEU A 71 10.13 10.61 5.85
CA LEU A 71 9.06 10.74 4.87
C LEU A 71 9.36 10.25 3.44
N VAL A 72 9.11 8.95 3.22
CA VAL A 72 8.61 8.49 1.93
C VAL A 72 7.18 9.02 1.83
N LYS A 73 6.96 10.13 1.10
CA LYS A 73 5.60 10.54 0.76
C LYS A 73 5.03 9.51 -0.19
N GLY A 74 4.00 8.78 0.25
CA GLY A 74 3.16 8.00 -0.64
C GLY A 74 3.63 6.58 -0.88
N LEU A 75 3.91 5.82 0.18
CA LEU A 75 3.82 4.36 0.08
C LEU A 75 2.43 3.93 0.54
N ALA A 76 1.44 4.04 -0.36
CA ALA A 76 0.08 3.64 -0.02
C ALA A 76 -0.14 2.16 -0.31
N LEU A 77 -0.40 1.38 0.74
CA LEU A 77 -0.74 -0.04 0.62
C LEU A 77 -2.24 -0.22 0.75
N CYS A 78 -2.86 -0.64 -0.34
CA CYS A 78 -4.24 -1.10 -0.36
C CYS A 78 -4.27 -2.60 -0.05
N ARG A 79 -4.95 -2.99 1.02
CA ARG A 79 -5.16 -4.41 1.38
C ARG A 79 -6.63 -4.65 1.69
N GLN A 80 -7.01 -5.92 1.60
CA GLN A 80 -8.25 -6.46 2.13
C GLN A 80 -7.96 -7.02 3.52
N ILE A 81 -8.37 -6.34 4.60
CA ILE A 81 -8.41 -6.99 5.93
C ILE A 81 -9.77 -7.68 6.08
N GLY A 82 -9.75 -9.00 6.25
CA GLY A 82 -10.98 -9.81 6.34
C GLY A 82 -10.81 -11.29 5.99
N LEU A 83 -9.71 -11.90 6.43
CA LEU A 83 -9.60 -13.35 6.64
C LEU A 83 -9.31 -13.57 8.13
#